data_AF-A0A0Q6KA89-F1
#
_entry.id   AF-A0A0Q6KA89-F1
#
_cell.length_a   1.000
_cell.length_b   1.000
_cell.length_c   1.000
_cell.angle_alpha   90.00
_cell.angle_beta   90.00
_cell.angle_gamma   90.00
#
_symmetry.space_group_name_H-M   'P 1'
#
loop_
_entity.id
_entity.type
_entity.pdbx_description
1 polymer ?
#
loop_
_entity_poly.entity_id
_entity_poly.type
_entity_poly.pdbx_seq_one_letter_code
_entity_poly.pdbx_strand_id
1 'polypeptide(L)'
;MLGMVASVEAIFLSTFILISQNAMLRAAERRAELDLQVNRLAEHEVTKLVEMLAAIARKLDAPAVEDSEVREAAQDIRPEQVMRQIDQGRED
;
A
#
# COMPACT_ATOMS: atom_id res chain seq x y z
N MET A 1 0.85 -20.03 48.49
CA MET A 1 1.54 -20.97 47.57
C MET A 1 0.97 -20.90 46.15
N LEU A 2 -0.36 -21.00 45.97
CA LEU A 2 -1.03 -20.88 44.65
C LEU A 2 -0.70 -19.59 43.90
N GLY A 3 -0.71 -18.42 44.57
CA GLY A 3 -0.38 -17.14 43.93
C GLY A 3 1.04 -17.04 43.38
N MET A 4 2.01 -17.73 44.00
CA MET A 4 3.40 -17.77 43.51
C MET A 4 3.50 -18.60 42.23
N VAL A 5 2.82 -19.76 42.19
CA VAL A 5 2.77 -20.63 41.01
C VAL A 5 2.09 -19.92 39.84
N ALA A 6 0.93 -19.29 40.08
CA ALA A 6 0.23 -18.52 39.07
C ALA A 6 1.05 -17.33 38.53
N SER A 7 1.84 -16.66 39.38
CA SER A 7 2.71 -15.56 38.94
C SER A 7 3.83 -16.04 38.01
N VAL A 8 4.43 -17.19 38.31
CA VAL A 8 5.45 -17.80 37.44
C VAL A 8 4.85 -18.20 36.10
N GLU A 9 3.68 -18.84 36.11
CA GLU A 9 2.94 -19.20 34.89
C GLU A 9 2.61 -17.97 34.03
N ALA A 10 2.17 -16.87 34.66
CA ALA A 10 1.87 -15.62 33.97
C ALA A 10 3.11 -15.01 33.28
N ILE A 11 4.29 -15.08 33.89
CA ILE A 11 5.55 -14.61 33.28
C ILE A 11 5.89 -15.43 32.03
N PHE A 12 5.73 -16.76 32.11
CA PHE A 12 5.95 -17.65 30.96
C PHE A 12 4.98 -17.34 29.83
N LEU A 13 3.68 -17.24 30.13
CA LEU A 13 2.66 -16.92 29.14
C LEU A 13 2.93 -15.54 28.50
N SER A 14 3.26 -14.53 29.31
CA SER A 14 3.56 -13.19 28.81
C SER A 14 4.77 -13.18 27.89
N THR A 15 5.82 -13.96 28.20
CA THR A 15 6.99 -14.09 27.34
C THR A 15 6.63 -14.78 26.03
N PHE A 16 5.82 -15.83 26.06
CA PHE A 16 5.33 -16.48 24.85
C PHE A 16 4.50 -15.54 23.97
N ILE A 17 3.60 -14.77 24.59
CA ILE A 17 2.82 -13.73 23.91
C ILE A 17 3.74 -12.69 23.27
N LEU A 18 4.74 -12.17 24.00
CA LEU A 18 5.68 -11.18 23.48
C LEU A 18 6.51 -11.72 22.31
N ILE A 19 6.95 -12.97 22.36
CA ILE A 19 7.66 -13.62 21.25
C ILE A 19 6.75 -13.72 20.02
N SER A 20 5.50 -14.17 20.22
CA SER A 20 4.50 -14.28 19.16
C SER A 20 4.18 -12.91 18.54
N GLN A 21 3.95 -11.90 19.38
CA GLN A 21 3.72 -10.52 18.95
C GLN A 21 4.89 -9.97 18.14
N ASN A 22 6.13 -10.20 18.58
CA ASN A 22 7.32 -9.76 17.84
C ASN A 22 7.43 -10.45 16.47
N ALA A 23 7.07 -11.73 16.36
CA ALA A 23 7.01 -12.44 15.08
C ALA A 23 5.90 -11.88 14.16
N MET A 24 4.72 -11.60 14.72
CA MET A 24 3.61 -10.98 13.99
C MET A 24 3.96 -9.58 13.49
N LEU A 25 4.63 -8.76 14.30
CA LEU A 25 5.08 -7.43 13.91
C LEU A 25 6.05 -7.47 12.72
N ARG A 26 7.06 -8.35 12.76
CA ARG A 26 7.99 -8.53 11.63
C ARG A 26 7.28 -9.03 10.36
N ALA A 27 6.28 -9.89 10.50
CA ALA A 27 5.49 -10.36 9.37
C ALA A 27 4.61 -9.25 8.78
N ALA A 28 4.02 -8.41 9.63
CA ALA A 28 3.22 -7.26 9.21
C ALA A 28 4.07 -6.23 8.47
N GLU A 29 5.27 -5.94 8.97
CA GLU A 29 6.21 -5.01 8.32
C GLU A 29 6.61 -5.50 6.92
N ARG A 30 6.95 -6.78 6.76
CA ARG A 30 7.24 -7.38 5.44
C ARG A 30 6.04 -7.33 4.50
N ARG A 31 4.83 -7.58 5.01
CA ARG A 31 3.61 -7.48 4.20
C ARG A 31 3.39 -6.05 3.72
N ALA A 32 3.53 -5.07 4.61
CA ALA A 32 3.40 -3.65 4.25
C ALA A 32 4.42 -3.22 3.18
N GLU A 33 5.67 -3.69 3.28
CA GLU A 33 6.68 -3.42 2.25
C GLU A 33 6.30 -4.05 0.90
N LEU A 34 5.85 -5.30 0.90
CA LEU A 34 5.39 -5.98 -0.31
C LEU A 34 4.16 -5.30 -0.91
N ASP A 35 3.19 -4.89 -0.09
CA ASP A 35 1.99 -4.18 -0.53
C ASP A 35 2.34 -2.86 -1.22
N LEU A 36 3.31 -2.11 -0.69
CA LEU A 36 3.82 -0.89 -1.33
C LEU A 36 4.45 -1.19 -2.70
N GLN A 37 5.27 -2.25 -2.78
CA GLN A 37 5.91 -2.64 -4.05
C GLN A 37 4.89 -3.10 -5.09
N VAL A 38 3.88 -3.89 -4.67
CA VAL A 38 2.80 -4.35 -5.54
C VAL A 38 1.99 -3.18 -6.05
N ASN A 39 1.64 -2.20 -5.20
CA ASN A 39 0.90 -1.01 -5.63
C ASN A 39 1.69 -0.16 -6.64
N ARG A 40 3.00 0.04 -6.42
CA ARG A 40 3.86 0.76 -7.39
C ARG A 40 3.96 0.03 -8.73
N LEU A 41 4.06 -1.30 -8.71
CA LEU A 41 4.07 -2.09 -9.93
C LEU A 41 2.73 -1.98 -10.67
N ALA A 42 1.62 -2.10 -9.92
CA ALA A 42 0.28 -1.98 -10.47
C ALA A 42 0.04 -0.60 -11.09
N GLU A 43 0.51 0.48 -10.45
CA GLU A 43 0.44 1.84 -10.99
C GLU A 43 1.13 1.95 -12.37
N HIS A 44 2.36 1.47 -12.48
CA HIS A 44 3.09 1.46 -13.76
C HIS A 44 2.39 0.63 -14.84
N GLU A 45 1.84 -0.53 -14.45
CA GLU A 45 1.08 -1.39 -15.37
C GLU A 45 -0.23 -0.74 -15.81
N VAL A 46 -0.96 -0.08 -14.91
CA VAL A 46 -2.19 0.66 -15.21
C VAL A 46 -1.91 1.81 -16.18
N THR A 47 -0.86 2.61 -15.94
CA THR A 47 -0.47 3.69 -16.87
C THR A 47 -0.18 3.14 -18.27
N LYS A 48 0.58 2.04 -18.36
CA LYS A 48 0.83 1.38 -19.65
C LYS A 48 -0.45 0.88 -20.32
N LEU A 49 -1.39 0.32 -19.55
CA LEU A 49 -2.68 -0.12 -20.09
C LEU A 49 -3.48 1.06 -20.65
N VAL A 50 -3.48 2.21 -19.97
CA VAL A 50 -4.12 3.45 -20.46
C VAL A 50 -3.45 3.94 -21.75
N GLU A 51 -2.11 3.96 -21.81
CA GLU A 51 -1.38 4.35 -23.03
C GLU A 51 -1.69 3.42 -24.21
N MET A 52 -1.72 2.11 -23.98
CA MET A 52 -2.05 1.11 -24.98
C MET A 52 -3.50 1.25 -25.46
N LEU A 53 -4.45 1.43 -24.53
CA LEU A 53 -5.86 1.63 -24.87
C LEU A 53 -6.05 2.92 -25.67
N ALA A 54 -5.36 4.00 -25.31
CA ALA A 54 -5.38 5.25 -26.06
C ALA A 54 -4.81 5.08 -27.48
N ALA A 55 -3.74 4.27 -27.65
CA ALA A 55 -3.20 3.95 -28.96
C ALA A 55 -4.18 3.15 -29.83
N ILE A 56 -4.90 2.18 -29.24
CA ILE A 56 -5.94 1.40 -29.92
C ILE A 56 -7.11 2.31 -30.33
N ALA A 57 -7.60 3.17 -29.42
CA ALA A 57 -8.69 4.10 -29.71
C ALA A 57 -8.36 5.02 -30.90
N ARG A 58 -7.14 5.59 -30.93
CA ARG A 58 -6.64 6.37 -32.07
C ARG A 58 -6.60 5.58 -33.37
N LYS A 59 -6.24 4.29 -33.31
CA LYS A 59 -6.16 3.44 -34.51
C LYS A 59 -7.52 3.10 -35.10
N LEU A 60 -8.56 3.07 -34.25
CA LEU A 60 -9.93 2.72 -34.64
C LEU A 60 -10.78 3.93 -35.06
N ASP A 61 -10.22 5.15 -35.08
CA ASP A 61 -10.97 6.41 -35.21
C ASP A 61 -12.18 6.46 -34.27
N ALA A 62 -12.06 5.79 -33.11
CA ALA A 62 -13.06 5.90 -32.06
C ALA A 62 -13.07 7.37 -31.63
N PRO A 63 -14.26 7.99 -31.42
CA PRO A 63 -14.33 9.35 -30.90
C PRO A 63 -13.44 9.42 -29.67
N ALA A 64 -12.37 10.19 -29.77
CA ALA A 64 -11.47 10.37 -28.65
C ALA A 64 -12.33 10.89 -27.51
N VAL A 65 -12.38 10.16 -26.40
CA VAL A 65 -12.84 10.74 -25.15
C VAL A 65 -11.77 11.78 -24.82
N GLU A 66 -11.91 12.99 -25.36
CA GLU A 66 -11.19 14.18 -24.91
C GLU A 66 -11.72 14.56 -23.52
N ASP A 67 -11.77 13.61 -22.60
CA ASP A 67 -11.95 13.94 -21.20
C ASP A 67 -10.57 14.27 -20.65
N SER A 68 -10.45 15.47 -20.10
CA SER A 68 -9.33 15.85 -19.24
C SER A 68 -9.02 14.76 -18.21
N GLU A 69 -10.03 13.99 -17.78
CA GLU A 69 -9.91 12.87 -16.85
C GLU A 69 -9.01 11.73 -17.36
N VAL A 70 -9.00 11.40 -18.66
CA VAL A 70 -8.13 10.33 -19.19
C VAL A 70 -6.67 10.77 -19.25
N ARG A 71 -6.42 12.06 -19.51
CA ARG A 71 -5.07 12.64 -19.46
C ARG A 71 -4.54 12.75 -18.04
N GLU A 72 -5.42 13.00 -17.07
CA GLU A 72 -5.07 13.02 -15.65
C GLU A 72 -4.78 11.61 -15.15
N ALA A 73 -5.59 10.61 -15.52
CA ALA A 73 -5.35 9.21 -15.19
C ALA A 73 -4.10 8.60 -15.86
N ALA A 74 -3.64 9.18 -16.97
CA ALA A 74 -2.40 8.78 -17.64
C ALA A 74 -1.15 9.48 -17.07
N GLN A 75 -1.31 10.49 -16.20
CA GLN A 75 -0.17 11.10 -15.54
C GLN A 75 0.28 10.20 -14.39
N ASP A 76 1.57 9.87 -14.41
CA ASP A 76 2.26 9.12 -13.36
C ASP A 76 2.23 9.91 -12.04
N ILE A 77 1.30 9.58 -11.14
CA ILE A 77 1.15 10.26 -9.84
C ILE A 77 2.14 9.63 -8.87
N ARG A 78 3.39 10.08 -8.94
CA ARG A 78 4.45 9.63 -8.03
C ARG A 78 3.96 9.60 -6.58
N PRO A 79 4.01 8.43 -5.89
CA PRO A 79 3.53 8.29 -4.52
C PRO A 79 4.12 9.31 -3.52
N GLU A 80 5.35 9.78 -3.77
CA GLU A 80 6.02 10.81 -2.98
C GLU A 80 5.35 12.19 -3.07
N GLN A 81 4.54 12.45 -4.10
CA GLN A 81 3.75 13.67 -4.23
C GLN A 81 2.46 13.59 -3.39
N VAL A 82 1.81 12.44 -3.37
CA VAL A 82 0.62 12.19 -2.53
C VAL A 82 0.98 12.22 -1.06
N MET A 83 2.09 11.56 -0.67
CA MET A 83 2.54 11.55 0.72
C MET A 83 2.82 12.97 1.24
N ARG A 84 3.46 13.82 0.42
CA ARG A 84 3.70 15.23 0.76
C ARG A 84 2.42 16.04 0.91
N GLN A 85 1.40 15.79 0.09
CA GLN A 85 0.11 16.48 0.23
C GLN A 85 -0.65 16.06 1.49
N ILE A 86 -0.57 14.78 1.88
CA ILE A 86 -1.18 14.29 3.11
C ILE A 86 -0.49 14.88 4.35
N ASP A 87 0.85 14.98 4.34
CA ASP A 87 1.61 15.59 5.43
C ASP A 87 1.29 17.09 5.57
N GLN A 88 1.19 17.82 4.45
CA GLN A 88 0.84 19.25 4.42
C GLN A 88 -0.59 19.52 4.92
N GLY A 89 -1.56 18.68 4.56
CA GLY A 89 -2.95 18.80 5.03
C GLY A 89 -3.16 18.41 6.49
N ARG A 90 -2.11 17.97 7.19
CA ARG A 90 -2.14 17.55 8.60
C ARG A 90 -1.50 18.59 9.54
N GLU A 91 -0.85 19.61 8.97
CA GLU A 91 -0.25 20.75 9.69
C GLU A 91 -1.17 22.00 9.76
N ASP A 92 -2.30 21.99 9.04
CA ASP A 92 -3.40 22.98 9.12
C ASP A 92 -4.57 22.48 9.99
#